data_AF-G7DXA0-F1
#
_entry.id   AF-G7DXA0-F1
#
_cell.length_a   1.000
_cell.length_b   1.000
_cell.length_c   1.000
_cell.angle_alpha   90.00
_cell.angle_beta   90.00
_cell.angle_gamma   90.00
#
_symmetry.space_group_name_H-M   'P 1'
#
loop_
_entity.id
_entity.type
_entity.pdbx_description
1 polymer ?
#
loop_
_entity_poly.entity_id
_entity_poly.type
_entity_poly.pdbx_seq_one_letter_code
_entity_poly.pdbx_strand_id
1 'polypeptide(L)'
;MAASSAGLHIPVGARVTLPAGDGVVRYAGTTEFAAGRWVGVELDMATGKNNGSVAGKVYFETEENRGVFVRPSQVKLAAGSETVRTSQRAAVVTPSTPRARPTSIAGA
;
A
#
# COMPACT_ATOMS: atom_id res chain seq x y z
N MET A 1 -4.72 -10.88 30.00
CA MET A 1 -5.83 -10.25 29.24
C MET A 1 -5.25 -9.66 27.97
N ALA A 2 -5.30 -10.41 26.85
CA ALA A 2 -4.94 -9.85 25.55
C ALA A 2 -6.11 -9.00 25.09
N ALA A 3 -6.00 -7.68 25.22
CA ALA A 3 -6.90 -6.79 24.52
C ALA A 3 -6.68 -7.06 23.03
N SER A 4 -7.58 -7.83 22.42
CA SER A 4 -7.74 -7.91 20.98
C SER A 4 -8.22 -6.56 20.50
N SER A 5 -7.36 -5.54 20.60
CA SER A 5 -7.58 -4.26 19.95
C SER A 5 -7.60 -4.60 18.48
N ALA A 6 -8.80 -4.60 17.90
CA ALA A 6 -9.04 -4.65 16.46
C ALA A 6 -8.39 -3.41 15.84
N GLY A 7 -7.06 -3.40 15.81
CA GLY A 7 -6.28 -2.38 15.16
C GLY A 7 -6.56 -2.52 13.67
N LEU A 8 -6.93 -1.42 13.04
CA LEU A 8 -7.10 -1.37 11.60
C LEU A 8 -5.85 -1.98 10.95
N HIS A 9 -6.00 -3.15 10.34
CA HIS A 9 -4.92 -3.77 9.58
C HIS A 9 -4.92 -3.11 8.22
N ILE A 10 -3.93 -2.23 8.00
CA ILE A 10 -3.70 -1.55 6.73
C ILE A 10 -2.60 -2.32 6.02
N PRO A 11 -2.91 -3.11 4.98
CA PRO A 11 -1.91 -3.88 4.27
C PRO A 11 -1.04 -2.97 3.40
N VAL A 12 0.23 -3.30 3.27
CA VAL A 12 1.12 -2.69 2.27
C VAL A 12 0.60 -3.07 0.88
N GLY A 13 0.60 -2.11 -0.05
CA GLY A 13 -0.01 -2.21 -1.37
C GLY A 13 -1.47 -1.73 -1.42
N ALA A 14 -2.10 -1.45 -0.27
CA ALA A 14 -3.48 -0.95 -0.25
C ALA A 14 -3.60 0.44 -0.90
N ARG A 15 -4.68 0.67 -1.64
CA ARG A 15 -5.07 2.02 -2.06
C ARG A 15 -5.78 2.76 -0.94
N VAL A 16 -5.34 3.99 -0.72
CA VAL A 16 -5.82 4.84 0.36
C VAL A 16 -6.03 6.27 -0.12
N THR A 17 -7.00 6.93 0.50
CA THR A 17 -7.28 8.35 0.31
C THR A 17 -6.90 9.10 1.58
N LEU A 18 -6.01 10.07 1.46
CA LEU A 18 -5.57 10.95 2.54
C LEU A 18 -6.01 12.40 2.25
N PRO A 19 -6.00 13.30 3.26
CA PRO A 19 -6.18 14.73 3.01
C PRO A 19 -5.14 15.33 2.05
N ALA A 20 -3.97 14.69 1.95
CA ALA A 20 -2.90 15.09 1.03
C ALA A 20 -3.11 14.58 -0.41
N GLY A 21 -4.06 13.66 -0.63
CA GLY A 21 -4.30 13.02 -1.93
C GLY A 21 -4.43 11.50 -1.82
N ASP A 22 -4.70 10.87 -2.96
CA ASP A 22 -4.74 9.41 -3.08
C ASP A 22 -3.34 8.82 -3.23
N GLY A 23 -3.15 7.61 -2.70
CA GLY A 23 -1.86 6.95 -2.68
C GLY A 23 -1.90 5.45 -2.38
N VAL A 24 -0.73 4.83 -2.42
CA VAL A 24 -0.50 3.42 -2.11
C VAL A 24 0.27 3.31 -0.80
N VAL A 25 -0.16 2.44 0.10
CA VAL A 25 0.60 2.14 1.32
C VAL A 25 1.89 1.42 0.95
N ARG A 26 3.03 1.99 1.30
CA ARG A 26 4.36 1.37 1.12
C ARG A 26 4.96 0.87 2.43
N TYR A 27 4.48 1.39 3.57
CA TYR A 27 4.99 1.03 4.89
C TYR A 27 3.87 1.03 5.93
N ALA A 28 3.85 0.06 6.84
CA ALA A 28 2.92 0.03 7.97
C ALA A 28 3.59 -0.58 9.21
N GLY A 29 4.06 0.25 10.14
CA GLY A 29 4.88 -0.22 11.27
C GLY A 29 5.28 0.89 12.24
N THR A 30 6.16 0.57 13.19
CA THR A 30 6.78 1.52 14.13
C THR A 30 7.99 2.20 13.51
N THR A 31 8.20 3.48 13.78
CA THR A 31 9.32 4.24 13.19
C THR A 31 10.29 4.72 14.27
N GLU A 32 11.50 5.06 13.86
CA GLU A 32 12.52 5.62 14.79
C GLU A 32 12.31 7.11 15.04
N PHE A 33 11.63 7.82 14.13
CA PHE A 33 11.41 9.25 14.28
C PHE A 33 10.31 9.60 15.29
N ALA A 34 9.36 8.67 15.55
CA ALA A 34 8.29 8.90 16.52
C ALA A 34 7.62 7.59 16.97
N ALA A 35 7.26 7.53 18.24
CA ALA A 35 6.58 6.37 18.82
C ALA A 35 5.20 6.07 18.18
N GLY A 36 4.76 4.83 18.37
CA GLY A 36 3.49 4.31 17.88
C GLY A 36 3.54 3.84 16.42
N ARG A 37 2.40 3.36 15.92
CA ARG A 37 2.28 2.87 14.54
C ARG A 37 2.13 4.04 13.56
N TRP A 38 2.76 3.89 12.41
CA TRP A 38 2.78 4.82 11.30
C TRP A 38 2.49 4.10 10.00
N VAL A 39 1.92 4.84 9.05
CA VAL A 39 1.68 4.38 7.69
C VAL A 39 2.42 5.30 6.75
N GLY A 40 3.36 4.73 5.99
CA GLY A 40 4.03 5.40 4.89
C GLY A 40 3.24 5.17 3.61
N VAL A 41 2.87 6.26 2.95
CA VAL A 41 2.07 6.25 1.72
C VAL A 41 2.85 6.97 0.64
N GLU A 42 2.91 6.34 -0.54
CA GLU A 42 3.35 6.95 -1.78
C GLU A 42 2.13 7.56 -2.46
N LEU A 43 2.10 8.88 -2.57
CA LEU A 43 1.04 9.65 -3.22
C LEU A 43 1.24 9.63 -4.73
N ASP A 44 0.12 9.64 -5.47
CA ASP A 44 0.17 9.65 -6.94
C ASP A 44 0.76 10.96 -7.48
N MET A 45 0.55 12.06 -6.76
CA MET A 45 1.06 13.38 -7.09
C MET A 45 2.13 13.82 -6.09
N ALA A 46 3.05 14.69 -6.54
CA ALA A 46 4.14 15.29 -5.75
C ALA A 46 3.64 16.31 -4.71
N THR A 47 2.79 15.84 -3.80
CA THR A 47 2.08 16.59 -2.74
C THR A 47 2.45 16.08 -1.33
N GLY A 48 3.36 15.13 -1.28
CA GLY A 48 3.93 14.54 -0.08
C GLY A 48 4.99 15.42 0.57
N LYS A 49 5.65 14.86 1.57
CA LYS A 49 6.59 15.56 2.46
C LYS A 49 8.00 14.98 2.43
N ASN A 50 8.17 13.80 1.85
CA ASN A 50 9.43 13.07 1.83
C ASN A 50 9.52 12.18 0.59
N ASN A 51 10.66 11.51 0.44
CA ASN A 51 10.95 10.52 -0.60
C ASN A 51 10.94 9.08 -0.03
N GLY A 52 10.24 8.84 1.08
CA GLY A 52 10.21 7.56 1.79
C GLY A 52 11.35 7.37 2.81
N SER A 53 12.21 8.37 2.95
CA SER A 53 13.18 8.48 4.06
C SER A 53 12.81 9.57 5.06
N VAL A 54 13.15 9.35 6.33
CA VAL A 54 12.99 10.36 7.41
C VAL A 54 14.22 10.28 8.32
N ALA A 55 14.85 11.43 8.57
CA ALA A 55 16.06 11.54 9.40
C ALA A 55 17.21 10.60 8.98
N GLY A 56 17.43 10.45 7.66
CA GLY A 56 18.50 9.61 7.11
C GLY A 56 18.19 8.11 7.07
N LYS A 57 17.04 7.66 7.62
CA LYS A 57 16.58 6.27 7.52
C LYS A 57 15.56 6.10 6.41
N VAL A 58 15.80 5.13 5.54
CA VAL A 58 14.87 4.75 4.47
C VAL A 58 13.87 3.72 5.01
N TYR A 59 12.58 3.98 4.80
CA TYR A 59 11.49 3.07 5.17
C TYR A 59 10.81 2.47 3.94
N PHE A 60 10.73 3.24 2.87
CA PHE A 60 10.31 2.83 1.53
C PHE A 60 10.96 3.75 0.50
N GLU A 61 10.95 3.36 -0.77
CA GLU A 61 11.50 4.16 -1.86
C GLU A 61 10.35 4.80 -2.66
N THR A 62 10.47 6.08 -2.96
CA THR A 62 9.55 6.82 -3.84
C THR A 62 10.25 8.06 -4.41
N GLU A 63 9.66 8.66 -5.44
CA GLU A 63 10.08 9.97 -5.94
C GLU A 63 9.99 11.06 -4.87
N GLU A 64 10.75 12.14 -5.07
CA GLU A 64 10.76 13.29 -4.17
C GLU A 64 9.37 13.90 -4.04
N ASN A 65 9.02 14.32 -2.82
CA ASN A 65 7.72 14.91 -2.49
C ASN A 65 6.52 14.00 -2.79
N ARG A 66 6.68 12.69 -2.87
CA ARG A 66 5.54 11.74 -2.98
C ARG A 66 5.29 10.91 -1.74
N GLY A 67 6.29 10.76 -0.88
CA GLY A 67 6.15 10.04 0.38
C GLY A 67 5.50 10.89 1.46
N VAL A 68 4.60 10.28 2.24
CA VAL A 68 4.03 10.88 3.45
C VAL A 68 3.90 9.84 4.55
N PHE A 69 4.17 10.23 5.80
CA PHE A 69 3.89 9.43 6.99
C PHE A 69 2.68 9.99 7.72
N VAL A 70 1.68 9.14 7.95
CA VAL A 70 0.44 9.49 8.66
C VAL A 70 0.10 8.47 9.74
N ARG A 71 -0.79 8.85 10.65
CA ARG A 71 -1.35 7.90 11.62
C ARG A 71 -2.39 6.99 10.96
N PRO A 72 -2.54 5.74 11.40
CA PRO A 72 -3.56 4.83 10.87
C PRO A 72 -4.98 5.40 10.88
N SER A 73 -5.31 6.27 11.85
CA SER A 73 -6.60 6.96 11.95
C SER A 73 -6.87 7.96 10.82
N GLN A 74 -5.83 8.43 10.13
CA GLN A 74 -5.95 9.37 9.00
C GLN A 74 -6.11 8.65 7.66
N VAL A 75 -5.92 7.33 7.63
CA VAL A 75 -5.95 6.52 6.42
C VAL A 75 -7.37 6.04 6.14
N LYS A 76 -7.92 6.42 4.97
CA LYS A 76 -9.18 5.86 4.46
C LYS A 76 -8.85 4.86 3.36
N LEU A 77 -9.24 3.59 3.53
CA LEU A 77 -9.07 2.58 2.50
C LEU A 77 -10.02 2.87 1.34
N ALA A 78 -9.48 2.93 0.12
CA ALA A 78 -10.30 3.09 -1.08
C ALA A 78 -11.11 1.81 -1.33
N ALA A 79 -12.39 1.96 -1.71
CA ALA A 79 -13.28 0.83 -2.01
C ALA A 79 -12.68 0.01 -3.16
N GLY A 80 -12.33 -1.25 -2.89
CA GLY A 80 -11.66 -2.15 -3.84
C GLY A 80 -10.26 -2.56 -3.42
N SER A 81 -9.64 -1.90 -2.43
CA SER A 81 -8.51 -2.50 -1.73
C SER A 81 -9.06 -3.56 -0.80
N GLU A 82 -8.95 -4.83 -1.20
CA GLU A 82 -9.38 -5.99 -0.43
C GLU A 82 -8.85 -5.88 1.01
N THR A 83 -9.68 -5.34 1.89
CA THR A 83 -9.57 -5.62 3.31
C THR A 83 -9.88 -7.10 3.38
N VAL A 84 -8.83 -7.93 3.34
CA VAL A 84 -8.91 -9.32 3.74
C VAL A 84 -9.32 -9.27 5.21
N ARG A 85 -10.64 -9.24 5.43
CA ARG A 85 -11.24 -9.50 6.73
C ARG A 85 -10.72 -10.89 7.07
N THR A 86 -9.83 -10.96 8.04
CA THR A 86 -9.34 -12.24 8.55
C THR A 86 -10.49 -12.90 9.29
N SER A 87 -11.36 -13.53 8.51
CA SER A 87 -12.39 -14.47 8.90
C SER A 87 -13.05 -14.91 7.61
N GLN A 88 -12.72 -16.14 7.22
CA GLN A 88 -13.45 -17.01 6.30
C GLN A 88 -13.00 -17.00 4.82
N ARG A 89 -12.31 -18.12 4.50
CA ARG A 89 -12.36 -18.93 3.28
C ARG A 89 -12.02 -18.26 1.92
N ALA A 90 -10.85 -18.65 1.43
CA ALA A 90 -10.59 -19.18 0.08
C ALA A 90 -11.43 -18.63 -1.09
N ALA A 91 -10.80 -17.77 -1.92
CA ALA A 91 -10.89 -17.87 -3.38
C ALA A 91 -9.75 -17.03 -4.00
N VAL A 92 -8.73 -17.68 -4.58
CA VAL A 92 -8.43 -17.64 -6.02
C VAL A 92 -8.03 -16.26 -6.55
N VAL A 93 -6.72 -16.02 -6.68
CA VAL A 93 -6.12 -15.39 -7.86
C VAL A 93 -4.69 -15.91 -8.05
N THR A 94 -4.55 -16.93 -8.90
CA THR A 94 -3.27 -17.44 -9.39
C THR A 94 -2.66 -16.48 -10.42
N PRO A 95 -1.35 -16.19 -10.38
CA PRO A 95 -0.68 -15.40 -11.42
C PRO A 95 -0.18 -16.31 -12.55
N SER A 96 -0.78 -16.19 -13.75
CA SER A 96 -0.27 -16.76 -15.01
C SER A 96 -1.24 -16.33 -16.12
N THR A 97 -0.86 -15.59 -17.16
CA THR A 97 0.00 -16.09 -18.26
C THR A 97 0.30 -14.91 -19.22
N PRO A 98 1.52 -14.79 -19.79
CA PRO A 98 1.79 -13.80 -20.84
C PRO A 98 1.08 -14.16 -22.15
N ARG A 99 0.47 -13.14 -22.75
CA ARG A 99 -0.29 -13.20 -24.00
C ARG A 99 0.63 -13.51 -25.20
N ALA A 100 0.68 -14.77 -25.64
CA ALA A 100 1.19 -15.13 -26.97
C ALA A 100 0.06 -14.98 -28.01
N ARG A 101 0.35 -14.29 -29.11
CA ARG A 101 -0.60 -14.05 -30.22
C ARG A 101 -0.47 -15.19 -31.25
N PRO A 102 -1.56 -15.83 -31.70
CA PRO A 102 -1.51 -16.99 -32.56
C PRO A 102 -1.41 -16.66 -34.06
N THR A 103 -0.60 -17.49 -34.74
CA THR A 103 -0.70 -18.10 -36.09
C THR A 103 -1.07 -17.29 -37.33
N SER A 104 -0.33 -17.55 -38.43
CA SER A 104 -0.93 -17.91 -39.71
C SER A 104 -0.08 -18.93 -40.45
N ILE A 105 -0.68 -20.07 -40.77
CA ILE A 105 -0.20 -21.03 -41.76
C ILE A 105 -0.92 -20.73 -43.09
N ALA A 106 -0.19 -20.82 -44.20
CA ALA A 106 -0.65 -21.10 -45.56
C ALA A 106 0.64 -21.49 -46.32
N GLY A 107 0.81 -22.63 -46.99
CA GLY A 107 -0.15 -23.46 -47.69
C GLY A 107 0.11 -23.35 -49.18
N ALA A 108 1.13 -24.08 -49.69
CA ALA A 108 1.27 -24.62 -51.05
C ALA A 108 2.66 -25.29 -51.18
#